data_AF-A0A845QPI8-F1
#
_entry.id   AF-A0A845QPI8-F1
#
_cell.length_a   1.000
_cell.length_b   1.000
_cell.length_c   1.000
_cell.angle_alpha   90.00
_cell.angle_beta   90.00
_cell.angle_gamma   90.00
#
_symmetry.space_group_name_H-M   'P 1'
#
loop_
_entity.id
_entity.type
_entity.pdbx_description
1 polymer ?
#
loop_
_entity_poly.entity_id
_entity_poly.type
_entity_poly.pdbx_seq_one_letter_code
_entity_poly.pdbx_strand_id
1 'polypeptide(L)' 'MEQMDEKRLAAFEKMLTFVQQEYEKTTEKMEDLKGDGKEKSATYRQLMGNKLTYQNLLAMYRLYDLL' A
#
# COMPACT_ATOMS: atom_id res chain seq x y z
N MET A 1 13.39 -9.39 -26.88
CA MET A 1 12.03 -9.04 -26.41
C MET A 1 11.82 -9.61 -25.02
N GLU A 2 12.09 -10.91 -24.79
CA GLU A 2 12.04 -11.56 -23.46
C GLU A 2 12.71 -10.77 -22.31
N GLN A 3 13.94 -10.27 -22.49
CA GLN A 3 14.65 -9.54 -21.43
C GLN A 3 13.98 -8.21 -21.01
N MET A 4 13.23 -7.57 -21.91
CA MET A 4 12.46 -6.36 -21.56
C MET A 4 11.19 -6.71 -20.79
N ASP A 5 10.55 -7.83 -21.14
CA ASP A 5 9.36 -8.33 -20.46
C ASP A 5 9.70 -8.77 -19.03
N GLU A 6 10.82 -9.47 -18.83
CA GLU A 6 11.34 -9.84 -17.51
C GLU A 6 11.65 -8.62 -16.64
N LYS A 7 12.30 -7.59 -17.21
CA LYS A 7 12.61 -6.36 -16.47
C LYS A 7 11.33 -5.62 -16.04
N ARG A 8 10.33 -5.57 -16.93
CA ARG A 8 9.03 -4.95 -16.63
C ARG A 8 8.30 -5.74 -15.55
N LEU A 9 8.33 -7.07 -15.62
CA LEU A 9 7.74 -7.95 -14.61
C LEU A 9 8.42 -7.76 -13.25
N ALA A 10 9.76 -7.76 -13.18
CA ALA A 10 10.49 -7.52 -11.94
C ALA A 10 10.19 -6.14 -11.32
N ALA A 11 10.05 -5.11 -12.16
CA ALA A 11 9.63 -3.79 -11.69
C ALA A 11 8.19 -3.79 -11.14
N PHE A 12 7.30 -4.57 -11.76
CA PHE A 12 5.93 -4.75 -11.29
C PHE A 12 5.89 -5.48 -9.94
N GLU A 13 6.59 -6.61 -9.79
CA GLU A 13 6.66 -7.37 -8.53
C GLU A 13 7.22 -6.51 -7.38
N LYS A 14 8.24 -5.71 -7.66
CA LYS A 14 8.80 -4.76 -6.69
C LYS A 14 7.76 -3.72 -6.26
N MET A 15 6.97 -3.21 -7.20
CA MET A 15 5.92 -2.24 -6.94
C MET A 15 4.78 -2.85 -6.12
N LEU A 16 4.34 -4.07 -6.47
CA LEU A 16 3.33 -4.81 -5.73
C LEU A 16 3.75 -5.03 -4.26
N THR A 17 4.97 -5.52 -4.06
CA THR A 17 5.57 -5.72 -2.73
C THR A 17 5.61 -4.41 -1.94
N PHE A 18 6.01 -3.31 -2.60
CA PHE A 18 6.04 -1.99 -1.98
C PHE A 18 4.63 -1.55 -1.51
N VAL A 19 3.60 -1.71 -2.34
CA VAL A 19 2.23 -1.33 -1.98
C VAL A 19 1.71 -2.14 -0.79
N GLN A 20 1.99 -3.46 -0.74
CA GLN A 20 1.63 -4.31 0.40
C GLN A 20 2.29 -3.82 1.70
N GLN A 21 3.61 -3.60 1.67
CA GLN A 21 4.36 -3.14 2.83
C GLN A 21 3.92 -1.77 3.31
N GLU A 22 3.65 -0.82 2.40
CA GLU A 22 3.22 0.51 2.78
C GLU A 22 1.77 0.51 3.32
N TYR A 23 0.90 -0.38 2.84
CA TYR A 23 -0.42 -0.59 3.43
C TYR A 23 -0.33 -1.08 4.89
N GLU A 24 0.50 -2.08 5.14
CA GLU A 24 0.72 -2.64 6.49
C GLU A 24 1.32 -1.60 7.43
N LYS A 25 2.45 -0.99 7.05
CA LYS A 25 3.11 0.07 7.85
C LYS A 25 2.20 1.25 8.14
N THR A 26 1.39 1.66 7.16
CA THR A 26 0.43 2.77 7.35
C THR A 26 -0.65 2.36 8.35
N THR A 27 -1.12 1.12 8.27
CA THR A 27 -2.13 0.59 9.20
C THR A 27 -1.59 0.52 10.62
N GLU A 28 -0.39 -0.04 10.83
CA GLU A 28 0.27 -0.10 12.14
C GLU A 28 0.44 1.31 12.75
N LYS A 29 0.98 2.27 11.99
CA LYS A 29 1.13 3.65 12.46
C LYS A 29 -0.19 4.32 12.83
N MET A 30 -1.26 4.00 12.11
CA MET A 30 -2.59 4.49 12.45
C MET A 30 -3.10 3.88 13.75
N GLU A 31 -2.83 2.60 14.00
CA GLU A 31 -3.18 1.92 15.26
C GLU A 31 -2.41 2.50 16.45
N ASP A 32 -1.13 2.79 16.30
CA ASP A 32 -0.33 3.49 17.31
C ASP A 32 -0.92 4.86 17.65
N LEU A 33 -1.22 5.68 16.63
CA LEU A 33 -1.84 6.99 16.81
C LEU A 33 -3.23 6.88 17.44
N LYS A 34 -3.96 5.80 17.17
CA LYS A 34 -5.26 5.53 17.77
C LYS A 34 -5.11 5.19 19.26
N GLY A 35 -4.14 4.36 19.62
CA GLY A 35 -3.79 4.05 21.01
C GLY A 35 -3.41 5.30 21.81
N ASP A 36 -2.75 6.26 21.15
CA ASP A 36 -2.40 7.58 21.70
C ASP A 36 -3.57 8.59 21.74
N GLY A 37 -4.76 8.24 21.23
CA GLY A 37 -5.91 9.16 21.13
C GLY A 37 -5.77 10.27 20.07
N LYS A 38 -4.85 10.13 19.11
CA LYS A 38 -4.49 11.13 18.07
C LYS A 38 -5.24 10.95 16.75
N GLU A 39 -6.42 10.32 16.75
CA GLU A 39 -7.24 10.06 15.56
C GLU A 39 -7.65 11.35 14.80
N LYS A 40 -7.71 12.49 15.50
CA LYS A 40 -8.07 13.79 14.89
C LYS A 40 -6.85 14.59 14.39
N SER A 41 -5.63 14.05 14.50
CA SER A 41 -4.43 14.72 14.03
C SER A 41 -4.38 14.84 12.51
N ALA A 42 -3.64 15.82 12.00
CA ALA A 42 -3.39 15.95 10.57
C ALA A 42 -2.66 14.71 10.02
N THR A 43 -1.70 14.18 10.78
CA THR A 43 -0.95 12.97 10.46
C THR A 43 -1.86 11.75 10.29
N TYR A 44 -2.81 11.53 11.21
CA TYR A 44 -3.75 10.41 11.10
C TYR A 44 -4.62 10.51 9.85
N ARG A 45 -5.13 11.71 9.53
CA ARG A 45 -5.91 11.93 8.30
C ARG A 45 -5.10 11.68 7.03
N GLN A 46 -3.83 12.11 7.01
CA GLN A 46 -2.93 11.83 5.89
C GLN A 46 -2.68 10.33 5.72
N LEU A 47 -2.39 9.62 6.82
CA LEU A 47 -2.21 8.17 6.81
C LEU A 47 -3.48 7.44 6.35
N MET A 48 -4.66 7.90 6.77
CA MET A 48 -5.93 7.35 6.30
C MET A 48 -6.11 7.50 4.79
N GLY A 49 -5.76 8.65 4.22
CA GLY A 49 -5.78 8.85 2.77
C GLY A 49 -4.80 7.93 2.03
N ASN A 50 -3.60 7.76 2.57
CA ASN A 50 -2.60 6.83 2.02
C ASN A 50 -3.10 5.38 2.08
N LYS A 51 -3.66 4.97 3.22
CA LYS A 51 -4.23 3.62 3.42
C LYS A 51 -5.31 3.31 2.38
N LEU A 52 -6.22 4.24 2.14
CA LEU A 52 -7.27 4.08 1.12
C LEU A 52 -6.69 3.94 -0.29
N THR A 53 -5.66 4.72 -0.60
CA THR A 53 -4.95 4.64 -1.89
C THR A 53 -4.34 3.26 -2.10
N TYR A 54 -3.58 2.75 -1.13
CA TYR A 54 -2.98 1.42 -1.21
C TYR A 54 -4.04 0.31 -1.23
N GLN A 55 -5.10 0.43 -0.43
CA GLN A 55 -6.21 -0.52 -0.44
C GLN A 55 -6.87 -0.63 -1.82
N ASN A 56 -7.10 0.50 -2.48
CA ASN A 56 -7.69 0.53 -3.82
C ASN A 56 -6.76 -0.12 -4.85
N LEU A 57 -5.45 0.12 -4.78
CA LEU A 57 -4.47 -0.54 -5.65
C LEU A 57 -4.45 -2.06 -5.43
N LEU A 58 -4.41 -2.52 -4.19
CA LEU A 58 -4.46 -3.95 -3.86
C LEU A 58 -5.77 -4.60 -4.31
N ALA A 59 -6.90 -3.89 -4.18
CA ALA A 59 -8.18 -4.38 -4.69
C ALA A 59 -8.16 -4.55 -6.22
N MET A 60 -7.54 -3.61 -6.94
CA MET A 60 -7.35 -3.75 -8.39
C MET A 60 -6.42 -4.91 -8.73
N TYR A 61 -5.33 -5.13 -8.01
CA TYR A 61 -4.45 -6.27 -8.27
C TYR A 61 -5.15 -7.62 -8.05
N ARG A 62 -5.96 -7.75 -6.99
CA ARG A 62 -6.79 -8.96 -6.79
C ARG A 62 -7.80 -9.18 -7.92
N LEU A 63 -8.36 -8.12 -8.51
CA LEU A 63 -9.31 -8.23 -9.62
C LEU A 63 -8.70 -8.89 -10.87
N TYR A 64 -7.39 -8.77 -11.03
CA TYR A 64 -6.64 -9.36 -12.15
C TYR A 64 -5.83 -10.58 -11.74
N ASP A 65 -6.13 -11.20 -10.60
CA ASP A 65 -5.44 -12.39 -10.07
C ASP A 65 -3.92 -12.19 -9.88
N LEU A 66 -3.50 -10.96 -9.58
CA LEU A 66 -2.11 -10.58 -9.30
C LEU A 66 -1.78 -10.68 -7.80
N LEU A 67 -2.74 -11.10 -6.97
CA LEU A 67 -2.67 -11.19 -5.50
C LEU A 67 -3.42 -12.39 -4.95
#